data_AF-A0A6G5A0X0-F1
#
_entry.id   AF-A0A6G5A0X0-F1
#
_cell.length_a   1.000
_cell.length_b   1.000
_cell.length_c   1.000
_cell.angle_alpha   90.00
_cell.angle_beta   90.00
_cell.angle_gamma   90.00
#
_symmetry.space_group_name_H-M   'P 1'
#
loop_
_entity.id
_entity.type
_entity.pdbx_description
1 polymer ?
#
loop_
_entity_poly.entity_id
_entity_poly.type
_entity_poly.pdbx_seq_one_letter_code
_entity_poly.pdbx_strand_id
1 'polypeptide(L)'
;MTHELAHSLGCSHDGTSAPGIEKAFTPDSRHCPWGDGYIMSYLQEDIRSMQFSQCCKYDIQRMSWSYQGGCLHRNSSRTFPLIRYKLPGEFLNLDLQCKIRYPRLSRTYFIQRWSKRSCRGSCIVPGEDYGPASDG
;
A
#
# COMPACT_ATOMS: atom_id res chain seq x y z
N MET A 1 5.35 0.10 0.82
CA MET A 1 6.18 -1.12 0.86
C MET A 1 5.45 -2.32 0.27
N THR A 2 4.29 -2.72 0.78
CA THR A 2 3.58 -3.93 0.29
C THR A 2 3.30 -3.92 -1.22
N HIS A 3 2.92 -2.78 -1.80
CA HIS A 3 2.75 -2.60 -3.26
C HIS A 3 4.00 -3.03 -4.05
N GLU A 4 5.15 -2.44 -3.73
CA GLU A 4 6.42 -2.76 -4.39
C GLU A 4 6.89 -4.20 -4.12
N LEU A 5 6.61 -4.72 -2.91
CA LEU A 5 6.90 -6.12 -2.60
C LEU A 5 6.09 -7.07 -3.48
N ALA A 6 4.83 -6.74 -3.78
CA ALA A 6 3.99 -7.54 -4.65
C ALA A 6 4.45 -7.51 -6.11
N HIS A 7 5.01 -6.40 -6.59
CA HIS A 7 5.71 -6.39 -7.88
C HIS A 7 6.87 -7.39 -7.92
N SER A 8 7.69 -7.44 -6.87
CA SER A 8 8.76 -8.44 -6.74
C SER A 8 8.22 -9.88 -6.69
N LEU A 9 7.00 -10.08 -6.23
CA LEU A 9 6.29 -11.37 -6.22
C LEU A 9 5.48 -11.62 -7.50
N GLY A 10 5.67 -10.81 -8.55
CA GLY A 10 5.13 -11.05 -9.87
C GLY A 10 3.79 -10.36 -10.16
N CYS A 11 3.26 -9.49 -9.31
CA CYS A 11 2.03 -8.76 -9.63
C CYS A 11 2.29 -7.63 -10.63
N SER A 12 1.41 -7.49 -11.63
CA SER A 12 1.23 -6.23 -12.37
C SER A 12 0.25 -5.31 -11.64
N HIS A 13 0.13 -4.06 -12.09
CA HIS A 13 -0.95 -3.18 -11.64
C HIS A 13 -2.31 -3.74 -12.05
N ASP A 14 -3.32 -3.57 -11.19
CA ASP A 14 -4.70 -3.97 -11.52
C ASP A 14 -5.17 -3.23 -12.80
N GLY A 15 -5.80 -3.95 -13.72
CA GLY A 15 -6.25 -3.43 -15.02
C GLY A 15 -5.18 -3.47 -16.10
N THR A 16 -3.97 -3.95 -15.79
CA THR A 16 -2.85 -3.99 -16.74
C THR A 16 -2.29 -5.40 -16.91
N SER A 17 -1.39 -5.54 -17.89
CA SER A 17 -0.47 -6.68 -17.99
C SER A 17 0.90 -6.10 -18.32
N ALA A 18 1.94 -6.66 -17.71
CA ALA A 18 3.31 -6.22 -17.92
C ALA A 18 4.24 -7.44 -17.88
N PRO A 19 5.32 -7.47 -18.69
CA PRO A 19 6.36 -8.48 -18.55
C PRO A 19 6.90 -8.46 -17.12
N GLY A 20 6.82 -9.60 -16.43
CA GLY A 20 7.40 -9.74 -15.10
C GLY A 20 8.91 -9.87 -15.15
N ILE A 21 9.53 -9.90 -13.97
CA ILE A 21 10.94 -10.32 -13.80
C ILE A 21 11.11 -11.80 -14.22
N GLU A 22 10.01 -12.56 -14.17
CA GLU A 22 9.95 -13.98 -14.44
C GLU A 22 9.62 -14.30 -15.91
N LYS A 23 10.28 -15.32 -16.48
CA LYS A 23 10.02 -15.81 -17.85
C LYS A 23 8.96 -16.90 -17.91
N ALA A 24 8.68 -17.59 -16.80
CA ALA A 24 7.74 -18.69 -16.70
C ALA A 24 6.28 -18.27 -16.90
N PHE A 25 5.94 -17.01 -16.61
CA PHE A 25 4.62 -16.48 -16.88
C PHE A 25 4.66 -14.97 -17.08
N THR A 26 3.68 -14.44 -17.81
CA THR A 26 3.43 -12.99 -17.87
C THR A 26 2.31 -12.64 -16.88
N PRO A 27 2.57 -11.74 -15.90
CA PRO A 27 1.54 -11.17 -15.04
C PRO A 27 0.39 -10.54 -15.84
N ASP A 28 -0.85 -10.81 -15.43
CA ASP A 28 -2.02 -10.33 -16.15
C ASP A 28 -3.18 -10.05 -15.19
N SER A 29 -3.34 -8.76 -14.86
CA SER A 29 -4.39 -8.26 -13.99
C SER A 29 -5.48 -7.51 -14.74
N ARG A 30 -5.60 -7.68 -16.07
CA ARG A 30 -6.64 -6.99 -16.88
C ARG A 30 -8.08 -7.31 -16.43
N HIS A 31 -8.29 -8.45 -15.78
CA HIS A 31 -9.59 -8.87 -15.23
C HIS A 31 -9.87 -8.31 -13.83
N CYS A 32 -8.92 -7.60 -13.22
CA CYS A 32 -9.11 -6.90 -11.95
C CYS A 32 -9.10 -5.39 -12.22
N PRO A 33 -10.24 -4.72 -12.28
CA PRO A 33 -10.32 -3.30 -12.62
C PRO A 33 -9.47 -2.41 -11.70
N TRP A 34 -8.73 -1.45 -12.27
CA TRP A 34 -7.99 -0.44 -11.49
C TRP A 34 -8.90 0.31 -10.50
N GLY A 35 -10.14 0.60 -10.91
CA GLY A 35 -11.15 1.30 -10.12
C GLY A 35 -11.64 0.54 -8.89
N ASP A 36 -11.34 -0.77 -8.76
CA ASP A 36 -11.69 -1.52 -7.55
C ASP A 36 -10.81 -1.13 -6.35
N GLY A 37 -9.73 -0.39 -6.59
CA GLY A 37 -8.95 0.24 -5.53
C GLY A 37 -8.18 -0.74 -4.64
N TYR A 38 -7.87 -1.93 -5.14
CA TYR A 38 -6.98 -2.86 -4.45
C TYR A 38 -5.54 -2.33 -4.41
N ILE A 39 -4.68 -2.94 -3.58
CA ILE A 39 -3.33 -2.43 -3.27
C ILE A 39 -2.40 -2.27 -4.48
N MET A 40 -2.68 -2.94 -5.61
CA MET A 40 -1.94 -2.79 -6.86
C MET A 40 -2.46 -1.65 -7.75
N SER A 41 -3.38 -0.84 -7.24
CA SER A 41 -3.72 0.49 -7.75
C SER A 41 -3.09 1.59 -6.87
N TYR A 42 -3.27 2.85 -7.26
CA TYR A 42 -2.95 4.00 -6.40
C TYR A 42 -4.17 4.61 -5.68
N LEU A 43 -5.35 3.99 -5.80
CA LEU A 43 -6.58 4.48 -5.18
C LEU A 43 -6.62 4.08 -3.70
N GLN A 44 -6.83 5.06 -2.81
CA GLN A 44 -6.90 4.88 -1.36
C GLN A 44 -8.25 5.35 -0.82
N GLU A 45 -9.31 4.69 -1.28
CA GLU A 45 -10.69 5.07 -0.98
C GLU A 45 -11.24 4.34 0.26
N ASP A 46 -10.92 3.05 0.38
CA ASP A 46 -11.40 2.18 1.45
C ASP A 46 -10.40 1.05 1.76
N ILE A 47 -10.83 0.07 2.57
CA ILE A 47 -9.99 -1.03 3.05
C ILE A 47 -9.39 -1.91 1.94
N ARG A 48 -9.97 -1.92 0.73
CA ARG A 48 -9.43 -2.65 -0.42
C ARG A 48 -8.02 -2.18 -0.78
N SER A 49 -7.68 -0.90 -0.53
CA SER A 49 -6.33 -0.37 -0.79
C SER A 49 -5.25 -1.02 0.07
N MET A 50 -5.64 -1.82 1.06
CA MET A 50 -4.77 -2.59 1.95
C MET A 50 -4.82 -4.10 1.66
N GLN A 51 -5.44 -4.52 0.56
CA GLN A 51 -5.67 -5.92 0.19
C GLN A 51 -5.21 -6.20 -1.24
N PHE A 52 -4.81 -7.45 -1.52
CA PHE A 52 -4.54 -7.91 -2.87
C PHE A 52 -5.84 -8.24 -3.62
N SER A 53 -5.92 -7.86 -4.89
CA SER A 53 -6.92 -8.36 -5.83
C SER A 53 -6.75 -9.87 -6.07
N GLN A 54 -7.76 -10.52 -6.66
CA GLN A 54 -7.63 -11.94 -7.01
C GLN A 54 -6.55 -12.19 -8.07
N CYS A 55 -6.34 -11.24 -8.99
CA CYS A 55 -5.30 -11.32 -10.01
C CYS A 55 -3.90 -11.32 -9.38
N CYS A 56 -3.62 -10.37 -8.48
CA CYS A 56 -2.33 -10.34 -7.80
C CYS A 56 -2.12 -11.57 -6.90
N LYS A 57 -3.16 -12.07 -6.22
CA LYS A 57 -3.07 -13.34 -5.46
C LYS A 57 -2.67 -14.51 -6.35
N TYR A 58 -3.26 -14.61 -7.54
CA TYR A 58 -2.93 -15.65 -8.50
C TYR A 58 -1.49 -15.51 -9.01
N ASP A 59 -1.03 -14.29 -9.30
CA ASP A 59 0.34 -14.04 -9.76
C ASP A 59 1.38 -14.39 -8.69
N ILE A 60 1.10 -14.07 -7.43
CA ILE A 60 1.94 -14.49 -6.30
C ILE A 60 2.01 -16.02 -6.20
N GLN A 61 0.88 -16.73 -6.41
CA GLN A 61 0.89 -18.20 -6.43
C GLN A 61 1.76 -18.73 -7.58
N ARG A 62 1.61 -18.18 -8.79
CA ARG A 62 2.43 -18.54 -9.96
C ARG A 62 3.92 -18.30 -9.70
N MET A 63 4.29 -17.16 -9.14
CA MET A 63 5.67 -16.85 -8.75
C MET A 63 6.18 -17.81 -7.69
N SER A 64 5.37 -18.13 -6.68
CA SER A 64 5.78 -19.03 -5.61
C SER A 64 6.06 -20.46 -6.07
N TRP A 65 5.50 -20.88 -7.21
CA TRP A 65 5.76 -22.20 -7.80
C TRP A 65 6.75 -22.18 -8.96
N SER A 66 7.21 -20.99 -9.39
CA SER A 66 8.20 -20.88 -10.45
C SER A 66 9.58 -21.33 -9.96
N TYR A 67 10.45 -21.68 -10.90
CA TYR A 67 11.84 -22.05 -10.59
C TYR A 67 12.58 -20.90 -9.89
N GLN A 68 12.33 -19.67 -10.31
CA GLN A 68 12.98 -18.46 -9.81
C GLN A 68 12.43 -18.03 -8.44
N GLY A 69 11.20 -18.41 -8.12
CA GLY A 69 10.64 -18.32 -6.77
C GLY A 69 11.28 -19.27 -5.76
N GLY A 70 12.17 -20.17 -6.20
CA GLY A 70 12.79 -21.19 -5.34
C GLY A 70 13.57 -20.63 -4.13
N CYS A 71 13.99 -19.36 -4.16
CA CYS A 71 14.60 -18.70 -3.00
C CYS A 71 13.62 -18.54 -1.82
N LEU A 72 12.32 -18.46 -2.08
CA LEU A 72 11.27 -18.35 -1.07
C LEU A 72 10.99 -19.68 -0.34
N HIS A 73 11.46 -20.81 -0.88
CA HIS A 73 11.22 -22.14 -0.31
C HIS A 73 12.20 -22.51 0.80
N ARG A 74 13.21 -21.67 1.03
CA ARG A 74 14.22 -21.88 2.08
C ARG A 74 14.04 -20.85 3.17
N ASN A 75 13.86 -21.32 4.41
CA ASN A 75 13.87 -20.44 5.56
C ASN A 75 15.32 -20.07 5.91
N SER A 76 15.73 -18.87 5.54
CA SER A 76 17.02 -18.26 5.91
C SER A 76 16.84 -17.12 6.92
N SER A 77 15.66 -17.00 7.53
CA SER A 77 15.36 -15.92 8.46
C SER A 77 16.14 -16.08 9.76
N ARG A 78 16.71 -14.96 10.25
CA ARG A 78 17.09 -14.84 11.65
C ARG A 78 15.84 -14.38 12.39
N THR A 79 15.25 -15.24 13.21
CA THR A 79 14.09 -14.89 14.00
C THR A 79 14.47 -13.82 15.02
N PHE A 80 14.03 -12.59 14.78
CA PHE A 80 14.01 -11.58 15.83
C PHE A 80 12.80 -11.86 16.73
N PRO A 81 12.94 -11.76 18.06
CA PRO A 81 11.79 -11.90 18.94
C PRO A 81 10.74 -10.86 18.54
N LEU A 82 9.53 -11.33 18.22
CA LEU A 82 8.39 -10.47 17.94
C LEU A 82 7.99 -9.81 19.27
N ILE A 83 8.56 -8.64 19.55
CA ILE A 83 8.20 -7.83 20.70
C ILE A 83 6.73 -7.44 20.54
N ARG A 84 5.90 -7.83 21.52
CA ARG A 84 4.45 -7.57 21.67
C ARG A 84 3.84 -6.64 20.61
N TYR A 85 2.88 -7.20 19.85
CA TYR A 85 2.06 -6.52 18.84
C TYR A 85 1.27 -5.36 19.45
N LYS A 86 1.91 -4.20 19.60
CA LYS A 86 1.18 -2.96 19.75
C LYS A 86 0.59 -2.60 18.39
N LEU A 87 -0.71 -2.33 18.34
CA LEU A 87 -1.31 -1.77 17.15
C LEU A 87 -0.67 -0.41 16.88
N PRO A 88 -0.42 -0.02 15.60
CA PRO A 88 0.17 1.27 15.29
C PRO A 88 -0.51 2.45 15.98
N GLY A 89 -1.84 2.41 16.13
CA GLY A 89 -2.61 3.44 16.83
C GLY A 89 -2.33 3.56 18.33
N GLU A 90 -1.69 2.59 18.98
CA GLU A 90 -1.35 2.64 20.41
C GLU A 90 -0.08 3.47 20.69
N PHE A 91 0.78 3.66 19.69
CA PHE A 91 2.02 4.46 19.83
C PHE A 91 2.13 5.59 18.80
N LEU A 92 1.31 5.56 17.74
CA LEU A 92 1.16 6.66 16.78
C LEU A 92 -0.20 7.33 17.01
N ASN A 93 -0.21 8.38 17.83
CA ASN A 93 -1.40 9.23 17.95
C ASN A 93 -1.71 9.94 16.62
N LEU A 94 -2.94 10.42 16.46
CA LEU A 94 -3.45 10.93 15.19
C LEU A 94 -2.71 12.20 14.73
N ASP A 95 -2.28 13.07 15.64
CA ASP A 95 -1.47 14.25 15.31
C ASP A 95 -0.09 13.86 14.78
N LEU A 96 0.55 12.86 15.40
CA LEU A 96 1.83 12.35 14.95
C LEU A 96 1.72 11.70 13.56
N GLN A 97 0.63 10.98 13.29
CA GLN A 97 0.36 10.45 11.95
C GLN A 97 0.28 11.56 10.90
N CYS A 98 -0.37 12.68 11.20
CA CYS A 98 -0.40 13.85 10.30
C CYS A 98 1.00 14.44 10.06
N LYS A 99 1.78 14.63 11.13
CA LYS A 99 3.15 15.18 11.02
C LYS A 99 4.09 14.28 10.20
N ILE A 100 4.00 12.96 10.39
CA ILE A 100 4.82 12.00 9.62
C ILE A 100 4.36 11.94 8.15
N ARG A 101 3.05 12.01 7.89
CA ARG A 101 2.50 11.98 6.52
C ARG A 101 2.88 13.23 5.73
N TYR A 102 2.90 14.38 6.40
CA TYR A 102 3.18 15.70 5.81
C TYR A 102 4.33 16.42 6.54
N PRO A 103 5.57 15.92 6.44
CA PRO A 103 6.69 16.41 7.23
C PRO A 103 7.12 17.85 6.89
N ARG A 104 6.65 18.38 5.75
CA ARG A 104 6.92 19.76 5.30
C ARG A 104 5.89 20.77 5.81
N LEU A 105 4.75 20.33 6.34
CA LEU A 105 3.72 21.23 6.86
C LEU A 105 4.06 21.61 8.30
N SER A 106 4.32 22.88 8.53
CA SER A 106 4.86 23.37 9.81
C SER A 106 3.90 23.19 10.99
N ARG A 107 2.59 23.23 10.73
CA ARG A 107 1.52 23.21 11.76
C ARG A 107 0.39 22.22 11.44
N THR A 108 0.69 21.08 10.83
CA THR A 108 -0.31 20.02 10.60
C THR A 108 -0.66 19.24 11.88
N TYR A 109 -1.94 18.93 12.05
CA TYR A 109 -2.52 18.18 13.16
C TYR A 109 -3.85 17.54 12.71
N PHE A 110 -4.36 16.59 13.49
CA PHE A 110 -5.57 15.83 13.17
C PHE A 110 -6.86 16.62 13.45
N ILE A 111 -7.82 16.53 12.53
CA ILE A 111 -9.11 17.21 12.63
C ILE A 111 -10.21 16.21 13.01
N GLN A 112 -10.60 16.19 14.28
CA GLN A 112 -11.58 15.22 14.78
C GLN A 112 -13.00 15.42 14.21
N ARG A 113 -13.42 16.67 13.95
CA ARG A 113 -14.78 16.98 13.46
C ARG A 113 -15.09 16.40 12.07
N TRP A 114 -14.07 16.13 11.25
CA TRP A 114 -14.22 15.63 9.88
C TRP A 114 -13.92 14.12 9.75
N SER A 115 -13.42 13.51 10.82
CA SER A 115 -12.78 12.18 10.77
C SER A 115 -13.60 11.07 11.45
N LYS A 116 -14.84 11.35 11.86
CA LYS A 116 -15.68 10.38 12.60
C LYS A 116 -16.55 9.47 11.72
N ARG A 117 -16.55 9.64 10.40
CA ARG A 117 -17.24 8.73 9.47
C ARG A 117 -16.21 7.86 8.73
N SER A 118 -16.42 6.54 8.77
CA SER A 118 -15.62 5.53 8.03
C SER A 118 -14.13 5.39 8.40
N CYS A 119 -13.73 5.69 9.65
CA CYS A 119 -12.35 5.54 10.13
C CYS A 119 -11.29 6.31 9.29
N ARG A 120 -11.70 7.36 8.58
CA ARG A 120 -10.80 8.19 7.76
C ARG A 120 -10.30 9.38 8.56
N GLY A 121 -8.99 9.52 8.68
CA GLY A 121 -8.37 10.68 9.32
C GLY A 121 -8.13 11.83 8.35
N SER A 122 -8.43 13.05 8.78
CA SER A 122 -8.14 14.29 8.07
C SER A 122 -7.11 15.11 8.83
N CYS A 123 -6.13 15.67 8.12
CA CYS A 123 -5.10 16.54 8.67
C CYS A 123 -5.32 17.97 8.18
N ILE A 124 -5.02 18.96 9.02
CA ILE A 124 -5.03 20.35 8.58
C ILE A 124 -3.82 20.64 7.70
N VAL A 125 -4.03 21.47 6.68
CA VAL A 125 -2.98 22.09 5.86
C VAL A 125 -3.01 23.59 6.18
N PRO A 126 -1.95 24.17 6.78
CA PRO A 126 -1.89 25.60 7.08
C PRO A 126 -1.99 26.44 5.80
N GLY A 127 -2.67 27.59 5.88
CA GLY A 127 -2.83 28.52 4.75
C GLY A 127 -1.50 29.04 4.18
N GLU A 128 -0.49 29.20 5.02
CA GLU A 128 0.87 29.62 4.64
C GLU A 128 1.60 28.56 3.78
N ASP A 129 1.19 27.30 3.91
CA ASP A 129 1.73 26.16 3.15
C ASP A 129 0.88 25.87 1.89
N TYR A 130 -0.22 26.61 1.66
CA TYR A 130 -0.87 26.65 0.35
C TYR A 130 0.06 27.45 -0.58
N GLY A 131 0.84 26.74 -1.40
CA GLY A 131 1.24 27.31 -2.68
C GLY A 131 -0.01 27.77 -3.45
N PRO A 132 0.09 28.76 -4.35
CA PRO A 132 -1.06 29.18 -5.15
C PRO A 132 -1.70 27.94 -5.78
N ALA A 133 -3.02 27.79 -5.63
CA ALA A 133 -3.75 26.70 -6.23
C ALA A 133 -3.37 26.62 -7.71
N SER A 134 -2.74 25.53 -8.12
CA SER A 134 -2.56 25.25 -9.54
C SER A 134 -3.94 24.85 -10.07
N ASP A 135 -4.68 25.83 -10.57
CA ASP A 135 -5.83 25.60 -11.42
C ASP A 135 -5.36 24.77 -12.63
N GLY A 136 -5.90 23.56 -12.75
CA GLY A 136 -5.64 22.61 -13.83
C GLY A 136 -6.82 21.68 -13.99
#